data_AF-A0A7Y1CGY2-F1
#
_entry.id   AF-A0A7Y1CGY2-F1
#
_cell.length_a   1.000
_cell.length_b   1.000
_cell.length_c   1.000
_cell.angle_alpha   90.00
_cell.angle_beta   90.00
_cell.angle_gamma   90.00
#
_symmetry.space_group_name_H-M   'P 1'
#
loop_
_entity.id
_entity.type
_entity.pdbx_description
1 polymer ?
#
loop_
_entity_poly.entity_id
_entity_poly.type
_entity_poly.pdbx_seq_one_letter_code
_entity_poly.pdbx_strand_id
1 'polypeptide(L)'
;MLEPGRGWRLSPAYDMNPCAHASGLKLNISEADNALDLDLAREVAAYFRLDRAEAEGIIEHCQSVVRQWPTLAQALGLSRREQERMAPAFRLAQQ
;
A
#
# COMPACT_ATOMS: atom_id res chain seq x y z
N MET A 1 -4.43 20.39 6.82
CA MET A 1 -4.54 21.14 8.09
C MET A 1 -3.47 22.22 8.09
N LEU A 2 -3.81 23.45 8.44
CA LEU A 2 -2.82 24.53 8.53
C LEU A 2 -1.98 24.33 9.80
N GLU A 3 -0.66 24.18 9.64
CA GLU A 3 0.31 24.22 10.72
C GLU A 3 0.90 25.63 10.80
N PRO A 4 0.59 26.41 11.86
CA PRO A 4 1.10 27.77 12.01
C PRO A 4 2.63 27.79 11.90
N GLY A 5 3.16 28.64 11.01
CA GLY A 5 4.60 28.76 10.74
C GLY A 5 5.22 27.65 9.89
N ARG A 6 4.46 26.59 9.52
CA ARG A 6 4.95 25.47 8.68
C ARG A 6 4.13 25.24 7.41
N GLY A 7 3.00 25.93 7.27
CA GLY A 7 2.15 25.86 6.08
C GLY A 7 1.14 24.72 6.16
N TRP A 8 0.76 24.16 5.01
CA TRP A 8 -0.25 23.11 4.93
C TRP A 8 0.38 21.73 5.05
N ARG A 9 -0.20 20.88 5.90
CA ARG A 9 0.11 19.45 5.93
C ARG A 9 -1.09 18.64 5.46
N LEU A 10 -0.81 17.54 4.76
CA LEU A 10 -1.78 16.48 4.47
C LEU A 10 -2.33 15.90 5.78
N SER A 11 -3.64 15.63 5.81
CA SER A 11 -4.20 14.80 6.87
C SER A 11 -3.64 13.38 6.78
N PRO A 12 -3.76 12.57 7.85
CA PRO A 12 -3.59 11.13 7.69
C PRO A 12 -4.49 10.59 6.56
N ALA A 13 -4.07 9.48 5.96
CA ALA A 13 -4.90 8.75 5.00
C ALA A 13 -6.00 8.00 5.76
N TYR A 14 -7.23 8.17 5.33
CA TYR A 14 -8.42 7.51 5.89
C TYR A 14 -9.15 6.73 4.80
N ASP A 15 -10.06 5.84 5.21
CA ASP A 15 -10.93 5.06 4.31
C ASP A 15 -10.17 4.16 3.30
N MET A 16 -9.06 3.57 3.75
CA MET A 16 -8.32 2.56 2.99
C MET A 16 -8.81 1.16 3.37
N ASN A 17 -9.45 0.47 2.42
CA ASN A 17 -9.94 -0.89 2.60
C ASN A 17 -9.32 -1.85 1.58
N PRO A 18 -8.84 -3.03 2.00
CA PRO A 18 -8.32 -4.04 1.07
C PRO A 18 -9.44 -4.59 0.18
N CYS A 19 -9.12 -4.90 -1.08
CA CYS A 19 -10.05 -5.48 -2.03
C CYS A 19 -9.44 -6.72 -2.70
N ALA A 20 -9.89 -7.91 -2.30
CA ALA A 20 -9.33 -9.18 -2.76
C ALA A 20 -9.53 -9.46 -4.26
N HIS A 21 -10.45 -8.75 -4.91
CA HIS A 21 -10.84 -8.96 -6.30
C HIS A 21 -10.48 -7.77 -7.20
N ALA A 22 -9.68 -6.82 -6.70
CA ALA A 22 -9.25 -5.68 -7.51
C ALA A 22 -8.31 -6.14 -8.64
N SER A 23 -8.53 -5.60 -9.84
CA SER A 23 -7.64 -5.75 -11.00
C SER A 23 -6.70 -4.55 -11.19
N GLY A 24 -6.94 -3.44 -10.50
CA GLY A 24 -6.16 -2.20 -10.58
C GLY A 24 -6.56 -1.19 -9.51
N LEU A 25 -5.78 -0.13 -9.38
CA LEU A 25 -6.04 1.00 -8.49
C LEU A 25 -7.11 1.95 -9.06
N LYS A 26 -7.68 2.79 -8.19
CA LYS A 26 -8.62 3.84 -8.60
C LYS A 26 -7.95 5.03 -9.27
N LEU A 27 -6.65 5.22 -9.00
CA LEU A 27 -5.80 6.25 -9.59
C LEU A 27 -4.67 5.55 -10.34
N ASN A 28 -4.19 6.17 -11.41
CA ASN A 28 -3.01 5.68 -12.11
C ASN A 28 -1.76 5.92 -11.24
N ILE A 29 -0.82 4.99 -11.32
CA ILE A 29 0.54 5.10 -10.76
C ILE A 29 1.42 5.88 -11.73
N SER A 30 1.35 5.54 -13.02
CA SER A 30 1.92 6.34 -14.11
C SER A 30 0.88 7.29 -14.69
N GLU A 31 1.17 7.93 -15.82
CA GLU A 31 0.18 8.76 -16.52
C GLU A 31 -1.03 7.94 -16.99
N ALA A 32 -0.85 6.65 -17.31
CA ALA A 32 -1.86 5.82 -17.97
C ALA A 32 -2.10 4.44 -17.34
N ASP A 33 -1.28 4.01 -16.37
CA ASP A 33 -1.33 2.65 -15.82
C ASP A 33 -1.64 2.66 -14.32
N ASN A 34 -2.56 1.79 -13.90
CA ASN A 34 -3.03 1.60 -12.52
C ASN A 34 -2.86 0.15 -12.04
N ALA A 35 -2.00 -0.64 -12.70
CA ALA A 35 -1.74 -2.03 -12.34
C ALA A 35 -1.31 -2.17 -10.86
N LEU A 36 -1.70 -3.27 -10.24
CA LEU A 36 -1.27 -3.65 -8.89
C LEU A 36 0.16 -4.22 -8.94
N ASP A 37 1.12 -3.38 -9.30
CA ASP A 37 2.50 -3.73 -9.59
C ASP A 37 3.48 -2.79 -8.87
N LEU A 38 4.38 -3.36 -8.09
CA LEU A 38 5.41 -2.61 -7.36
C LEU A 38 6.56 -2.18 -8.27
N ASP A 39 6.77 -2.83 -9.41
CA ASP A 39 7.80 -2.40 -10.36
C ASP A 39 7.36 -1.13 -11.09
N LEU A 40 6.06 -0.99 -11.41
CA LEU A 40 5.49 0.25 -11.91
C LEU A 40 5.71 1.42 -10.94
N ALA A 41 5.61 1.18 -9.61
CA ALA A 41 5.91 2.19 -8.60
C ALA A 41 7.39 2.58 -8.57
N ARG A 42 8.30 1.62 -8.79
CA ARG A 42 9.76 1.88 -8.89
C ARG A 42 10.10 2.71 -10.12
N GLU A 43 9.48 2.41 -11.25
CA GLU A 43 9.71 3.09 -12.52
C GLU A 43 9.39 4.59 -12.44
N VAL A 44 8.30 4.96 -11.76
CA VAL A 44 7.88 6.37 -11.64
C VAL A 44 8.50 7.09 -10.44
N ALA A 45 9.21 6.40 -9.54
CA ALA A 45 9.71 6.98 -8.28
C ALA A 45 10.55 8.25 -8.49
N ALA A 46 11.41 8.26 -9.50
CA ALA A 46 12.28 9.40 -9.83
C ALA A 46 11.47 10.65 -10.23
N TYR A 47 10.31 10.48 -10.87
CA TYR A 47 9.40 11.59 -11.19
C TYR A 47 8.90 12.28 -9.90
N PHE A 48 8.65 11.49 -8.85
CA PHE A 48 8.28 11.97 -7.52
C PHE A 48 9.48 12.33 -6.64
N ARG A 49 10.68 12.43 -7.22
CA ARG A 49 11.93 12.82 -6.55
C ARG A 49 12.35 11.87 -5.43
N LEU A 50 11.96 10.60 -5.53
CA LEU A 50 12.47 9.54 -4.69
C LEU A 50 13.62 8.87 -5.43
N ASP A 51 14.77 8.75 -4.78
CA ASP A 51 15.83 7.92 -5.31
C ASP A 51 15.48 6.43 -5.16
N ARG A 52 16.28 5.58 -5.79
CA ARG A 52 16.04 4.13 -5.77
C ARG A 52 16.07 3.55 -4.35
N ALA A 53 16.99 4.00 -3.50
CA ALA A 53 17.12 3.47 -2.16
C ALA A 53 15.93 3.89 -1.28
N GLU A 54 15.46 5.13 -1.42
CA GLU A 54 14.25 5.62 -0.76
C GLU A 54 13.00 4.84 -1.22
N ALA A 55 12.85 4.63 -2.52
CA ALA A 55 11.72 3.89 -3.08
C ALA A 55 11.68 2.43 -2.58
N GLU A 56 12.80 1.72 -2.63
CA GLU A 56 12.88 0.36 -2.08
C GLU A 56 12.62 0.34 -0.57
N GLY A 57 13.19 1.27 0.18
CA GLY A 57 12.98 1.35 1.63
C GLY A 57 11.50 1.55 2.01
N ILE A 58 10.77 2.36 1.24
CA ILE A 58 9.32 2.54 1.42
C ILE A 58 8.56 1.24 1.09
N ILE A 59 8.90 0.58 -0.01
CA ILE A 59 8.26 -0.68 -0.42
C ILE A 59 8.49 -1.75 0.65
N GLU A 60 9.74 -1.98 1.06
CA GLU A 60 10.11 -2.96 2.08
C GLU A 60 9.40 -2.69 3.41
N HIS A 61 9.35 -1.42 3.83
CA HIS A 61 8.63 -1.03 5.05
C HIS A 61 7.14 -1.36 4.95
N CYS A 62 6.48 -0.96 3.86
CA CYS A 62 5.06 -1.24 3.63
C CYS A 62 4.79 -2.76 3.60
N GLN A 63 5.59 -3.54 2.88
CA GLN A 63 5.47 -4.98 2.86
C GLN A 63 5.63 -5.56 4.27
N SER A 64 6.66 -5.16 5.03
CA SER A 64 6.92 -5.64 6.39
C SER A 64 5.76 -5.39 7.36
N VAL A 65 5.15 -4.20 7.29
CA VAL A 65 3.96 -3.87 8.08
C VAL A 65 2.76 -4.72 7.64
N VAL A 66 2.49 -4.79 6.34
CA VAL A 66 1.32 -5.50 5.82
C VAL A 66 1.43 -7.01 6.01
N ARG A 67 2.62 -7.62 5.93
CA ARG A 67 2.84 -9.08 6.15
C ARG A 67 2.29 -9.59 7.49
N GLN A 68 2.13 -8.70 8.48
CA GLN A 68 1.60 -9.04 9.81
C GLN A 68 0.07 -9.20 9.84
N TRP A 69 -0.63 -8.87 8.74
CA TRP A 69 -2.09 -8.88 8.69
C TRP A 69 -2.74 -10.22 9.11
N PRO A 70 -2.21 -11.43 8.79
CA PRO A 70 -2.85 -12.67 9.21
C PRO A 70 -2.76 -12.86 10.73
N THR A 71 -1.63 -12.48 11.35
CA THR A 71 -1.43 -12.52 12.80
C THR A 71 -2.43 -11.61 13.50
N LEU A 72 -2.60 -10.38 13.00
CA LEU A 72 -3.58 -9.43 13.53
C LEU A 72 -5.01 -9.93 13.33
N ALA A 73 -5.35 -10.45 12.14
CA ALA A 73 -6.65 -11.01 11.85
C ALA A 73 -7.02 -12.16 12.79
N GLN A 74 -6.07 -13.06 13.06
CA GLN A 74 -6.24 -14.14 14.03
C GLN A 74 -6.45 -13.61 15.45
N ALA A 75 -5.65 -12.64 15.89
CA ALA A 75 -5.78 -12.03 17.21
C ALA A 75 -7.13 -11.31 17.41
N LEU A 76 -7.70 -10.78 16.33
CA LEU A 76 -9.02 -10.16 16.29
C LEU A 76 -10.18 -11.16 16.14
N GLY A 77 -9.89 -12.46 16.06
CA GLY A 77 -10.91 -13.52 16.02
C GLY A 77 -11.51 -13.79 14.64
N LEU A 78 -10.91 -13.31 13.55
CA LEU A 78 -11.38 -13.62 12.20
C LEU A 78 -11.13 -15.08 11.85
N SER A 79 -12.13 -15.73 11.24
CA SER A 79 -12.01 -17.14 10.89
C SER A 79 -10.97 -17.35 9.79
N ARG A 80 -10.32 -18.52 9.79
CA ARG A 80 -9.36 -18.91 8.74
C ARG A 80 -9.95 -18.75 7.34
N ARG A 81 -11.22 -19.12 7.15
CA ARG A 81 -11.93 -19.01 5.87
C ARG A 81 -12.05 -17.55 5.39
N GLU A 82 -12.32 -16.62 6.30
CA GLU A 82 -12.41 -15.19 5.94
C GLU A 82 -11.03 -14.61 5.61
N GLN A 83 -10.01 -15.03 6.35
CA GLN A 83 -8.62 -14.67 6.05
C GLN A 83 -8.20 -15.18 4.68
N GLU A 84 -8.43 -16.47 4.37
CA GLU A 84 -8.14 -17.05 3.05
C GLU A 84 -8.86 -16.31 1.92
N ARG A 85 -10.12 -15.92 2.12
CA ARG A 85 -10.88 -15.10 1.16
C ARG A 85 -10.25 -13.73 0.92
N MET A 86 -9.65 -13.11 1.96
CA MET A 86 -9.05 -11.78 1.86
C MET A 86 -7.58 -11.80 1.42
N ALA A 87 -6.88 -12.93 1.59
CA ALA A 87 -5.45 -13.07 1.34
C ALA A 87 -4.96 -12.53 -0.02
N PRO A 88 -5.71 -12.67 -1.14
CA PRO A 88 -5.29 -12.09 -2.43
C PRO A 88 -5.06 -10.58 -2.40
N ALA A 89 -5.77 -9.83 -1.53
CA ALA A 89 -5.60 -8.38 -1.38
C ALA A 89 -4.21 -7.98 -0.88
N PHE A 90 -3.51 -8.90 -0.21
CA PHE A 90 -2.23 -8.66 0.44
C PHE A 90 -1.06 -9.39 -0.25
N ARG A 91 -1.27 -9.95 -1.44
CA ARG A 91 -0.27 -10.78 -2.15
C ARG A 91 1.06 -10.06 -2.39
N LEU A 92 1.03 -8.76 -2.68
CA LEU A 92 2.23 -7.96 -2.95
C LEU A 92 3.08 -7.76 -1.69
N ALA A 93 2.48 -7.90 -0.51
CA ALA A 93 3.24 -7.89 0.73
C ALA A 93 4.01 -9.19 0.94
N GLN A 94 3.68 -10.29 0.26
CA GLN A 94 4.33 -11.59 0.46
C GLN A 94 5.51 -11.83 -0.49
N GLN A 95 5.62 -11.03 -1.56
CA GLN A 95 6.66 -11.12 -2.59
C GLN A 95 8.04 -10.72 -2.07
#